data_AF-A0A0G1D0D3-F1
#
_entry.id   AF-A0A0G1D0D3-F1
#
_cell.length_a   1.000
_cell.length_b   1.000
_cell.length_c   1.000
_cell.angle_alpha   90.00
_cell.angle_beta   90.00
_cell.angle_gamma   90.00
#
_symmetry.space_group_name_H-M   'P 1'
#
loop_
_entity.id
_entity.type
_entity.pdbx_description
1 polymer ?
#
loop_
_entity_poly.entity_id
_entity_poly.type
_entity_poly.pdbx_seq_one_letter_code
_entity_poly.pdbx_strand_id
1 'polypeptide(L)'
;MLTKVFQKTEKIIACLLVFLIPTQLALHFWPSYAFVFGIRVDYLAPAVYLTDVLVFCLIIFWYVNDRKIFLLFLKNKRTVILLFFIFIFVNTFFSTNLWISLWKWMKVLEMVLFALYLYHRKSTIGVKKLYSTLFISTATFSLIGVFQFFLGRTTGLFYFLGERSFDLTTPGIALVEIFGRDYIRAYSTFPHPNSLAGFLGVIILLSIYEKPMLGKKWFLAISIFLLCFLLTYSLSAFVSLVLAILILKIVSQKKMERKIVLFVCTLSLTLSLLLPILTRSFYTHFNFLGKKYTERIDLAYISGNMISSRFLQGVGLNTYIVNVPKFEGIFTYSWILQPVHNIFLLVFSETGFLGLVLYFLFFLKLLRTKHFLIFLFILTTGLFDHYWITLQQNILLYTFVVGLSLKRFKL
;
A
#
# COMPACT_ATOMS: atom_id res chain seq x y z
N MET A 1 -33.41 10.68 -19.32
CA MET A 1 -32.61 9.67 -20.06
C MET A 1 -31.11 9.82 -19.78
N LEU A 2 -30.54 11.02 -19.94
CA LEU A 2 -29.13 11.34 -19.67
C LEU A 2 -28.63 10.89 -18.28
N THR A 3 -29.36 11.17 -17.20
CA THR A 3 -28.96 10.79 -15.83
C THR A 3 -28.81 9.27 -15.61
N LYS A 4 -29.65 8.45 -16.26
CA LYS A 4 -29.54 6.98 -16.20
C LYS A 4 -28.32 6.47 -16.98
N VAL A 5 -28.01 7.09 -18.13
CA VAL A 5 -26.82 6.76 -18.93
C VAL A 5 -25.55 7.09 -18.15
N PHE A 6 -25.47 8.30 -17.57
CA PHE A 6 -24.32 8.72 -16.74
C PHE A 6 -24.08 7.77 -15.56
N GLN A 7 -25.12 7.39 -14.82
CA GLN A 7 -25.00 6.44 -13.71
C GLN A 7 -24.56 5.04 -14.16
N LYS A 8 -25.00 4.59 -15.35
CA LYS A 8 -24.56 3.31 -15.92
C LYS A 8 -23.08 3.35 -16.29
N THR A 9 -22.64 4.44 -16.93
CA THR A 9 -21.22 4.64 -17.30
C THR A 9 -20.33 4.71 -16.07
N GLU A 10 -20.71 5.50 -15.05
CA GLU A 10 -19.98 5.56 -13.77
C GLU A 10 -19.83 4.18 -13.12
N LYS A 11 -20.89 3.37 -13.12
CA LYS A 11 -20.84 1.98 -12.62
C LYS A 11 -19.86 1.11 -13.40
N ILE A 12 -19.82 1.25 -14.73
CA ILE A 12 -18.91 0.48 -15.59
C ILE A 12 -17.47 0.89 -15.29
N ILE A 13 -17.16 2.18 -15.25
CA ILE A 13 -15.82 2.70 -14.96
C ILE A 13 -15.38 2.28 -13.55
N ALA A 14 -16.28 2.34 -12.55
CA ALA A 14 -15.95 1.91 -11.20
C ALA A 14 -15.63 0.41 -11.12
N CYS A 15 -16.37 -0.44 -11.85
CA CYS A 15 -16.05 -1.86 -11.92
C CYS A 15 -14.76 -2.11 -12.69
N LEU A 16 -14.51 -1.39 -13.79
CA LEU A 16 -13.28 -1.49 -14.56
C LEU A 16 -12.07 -1.11 -13.71
N LEU A 17 -12.14 0.01 -12.98
CA LEU A 17 -11.09 0.42 -12.04
C LEU A 17 -10.83 -0.68 -11.01
N VAL A 18 -11.88 -1.19 -10.36
CA VAL A 18 -11.74 -2.26 -9.35
C VAL A 18 -11.16 -3.53 -9.95
N PHE A 19 -11.52 -3.87 -11.18
CA PHE A 19 -10.96 -5.01 -11.88
C PHE A 19 -9.46 -4.82 -12.18
N LEU A 20 -9.03 -3.59 -12.43
CA LEU A 20 -7.65 -3.24 -12.76
C LEU A 20 -6.80 -2.86 -11.54
N ILE A 21 -7.33 -2.92 -10.31
CA ILE A 21 -6.55 -2.61 -9.09
C ILE A 21 -5.22 -3.40 -9.01
N PRO A 22 -5.16 -4.71 -9.35
CA PRO A 22 -3.89 -5.44 -9.32
C PRO A 22 -2.90 -5.07 -10.43
N THR A 23 -3.30 -4.30 -11.44
CA THR A 23 -2.43 -3.96 -12.57
C THR A 23 -1.38 -2.92 -12.22
N GLN A 24 -0.24 -2.97 -12.92
CA GLN A 24 0.83 -1.96 -12.83
C GLN A 24 1.02 -1.19 -14.15
N LEU A 25 0.05 -1.22 -15.06
CA LEU A 25 0.17 -0.56 -16.35
C LEU A 25 0.30 0.96 -16.15
N ALA A 26 1.47 1.51 -16.49
CA ALA A 26 1.80 2.91 -16.28
C ALA A 26 2.78 3.45 -17.31
N LEU A 27 2.62 4.73 -17.63
CA LEU A 27 3.61 5.50 -18.37
C LEU A 27 4.55 6.19 -17.38
N HIS A 28 5.83 5.80 -17.39
CA HIS A 28 6.86 6.38 -16.52
C HIS A 28 7.61 7.49 -17.25
N PHE A 29 7.86 8.58 -16.55
CA PHE A 29 8.69 9.69 -16.98
C PHE A 29 10.03 9.63 -16.24
N TRP A 30 11.12 9.94 -16.95
CA TRP A 30 12.48 9.81 -16.42
C TRP A 30 13.22 11.17 -16.42
N PRO A 31 12.79 12.14 -15.61
CA PRO A 31 13.50 13.39 -15.41
C PRO A 31 14.80 13.17 -14.62
N SER A 32 15.71 14.14 -14.61
CA SER A 32 17.03 14.03 -13.97
C SER A 32 16.96 13.64 -12.48
N TYR A 33 15.93 14.07 -11.76
CA TYR A 33 15.72 13.74 -10.35
C TYR A 33 15.24 12.29 -10.10
N ALA A 34 14.88 11.54 -11.14
CA ALA A 34 14.55 10.11 -11.03
C ALA A 34 15.80 9.21 -11.07
N PHE A 35 16.98 9.82 -11.18
CA PHE A 35 18.27 9.13 -11.21
C PHE A 35 19.04 9.42 -9.92
N VAL A 36 19.65 8.38 -9.36
CA VAL A 36 20.59 8.48 -8.26
C VAL A 36 21.89 7.85 -8.73
N PHE A 37 22.96 8.64 -8.83
CA PHE A 37 24.24 8.23 -9.43
C PHE A 37 24.11 7.58 -10.83
N GLY A 38 23.20 8.11 -11.65
CA GLY A 38 22.93 7.57 -12.99
C GLY A 38 22.07 6.29 -13.01
N ILE A 39 21.73 5.71 -11.84
CA ILE A 39 20.83 4.56 -11.73
C ILE A 39 19.39 5.06 -11.74
N ARG A 40 18.55 4.46 -12.59
CA ARG A 40 17.09 4.71 -12.61
C ARG A 40 16.43 4.15 -11.36
N VAL A 41 15.63 4.97 -10.69
CA VAL A 41 14.88 4.56 -9.49
C VAL A 41 13.38 4.71 -9.74
N ASP A 42 12.68 3.58 -9.92
CA ASP A 42 11.23 3.53 -10.18
C ASP A 42 10.41 4.38 -9.19
N TYR A 43 10.78 4.37 -7.91
CA TYR A 43 10.07 5.10 -6.85
C TYR A 43 10.13 6.63 -6.98
N LEU A 44 11.12 7.15 -7.70
CA LEU A 44 11.32 8.59 -7.91
C LEU A 44 10.76 9.06 -9.26
N ALA A 45 10.52 8.13 -10.19
CA ALA A 45 9.97 8.43 -11.50
C ALA A 45 8.48 8.85 -11.37
N PRO A 46 8.10 10.03 -11.89
CA PRO A 46 6.70 10.33 -12.10
C PRO A 46 6.06 9.27 -13.00
N ALA A 47 4.92 8.73 -12.61
CA ALA A 47 4.24 7.68 -13.37
C ALA A 47 2.73 7.90 -13.38
N VAL A 48 2.13 7.91 -14.57
CA VAL A 48 0.68 7.97 -14.74
C VAL A 48 0.17 6.57 -15.01
N TYR A 49 -0.56 6.00 -14.05
CA TYR A 49 -1.13 4.66 -14.19
C TYR A 49 -2.46 4.72 -14.94
N LEU A 50 -2.82 3.64 -15.63
CA LEU A 50 -4.17 3.50 -16.22
C LEU A 50 -5.26 3.66 -15.16
N THR A 51 -5.01 3.19 -13.95
CA THR A 51 -5.91 3.32 -12.80
C THR A 51 -6.11 4.78 -12.39
N ASP A 52 -5.13 5.66 -12.58
CA ASP A 52 -5.20 7.09 -12.23
C ASP A 52 -6.17 7.82 -13.16
N VAL A 53 -6.11 7.49 -14.45
CA VAL A 53 -7.06 8.00 -15.45
C VAL A 53 -8.48 7.60 -15.10
N LEU A 54 -8.68 6.34 -14.69
CA LEU A 54 -10.01 5.86 -14.28
C LEU A 54 -10.49 6.53 -12.98
N VAL A 55 -9.62 6.72 -11.98
CA VAL A 55 -9.95 7.46 -10.75
C VAL A 55 -10.35 8.89 -11.08
N PHE A 56 -9.60 9.58 -11.93
CA PHE A 56 -9.90 10.94 -12.36
C PHE A 56 -11.27 11.03 -13.06
N CYS A 57 -11.57 10.11 -13.98
CA CYS A 57 -12.88 10.01 -14.61
C CYS A 57 -14.00 9.86 -13.55
N LEU A 58 -13.84 8.99 -12.55
CA LEU A 58 -14.84 8.80 -11.50
C LEU A 58 -15.07 10.06 -10.65
N ILE A 59 -14.00 10.81 -10.36
CA ILE A 59 -14.10 12.09 -9.64
C ILE A 59 -14.89 13.11 -10.47
N ILE A 60 -14.68 13.17 -11.79
CA ILE A 60 -15.50 14.02 -12.69
C ILE A 60 -16.96 13.59 -12.66
N PHE A 61 -17.26 12.30 -12.78
CA PHE A 61 -18.63 11.78 -12.69
C PHE A 61 -19.28 12.15 -11.35
N TRP A 62 -18.54 12.07 -10.25
CA TRP A 62 -19.04 12.45 -8.94
C TRP A 62 -19.35 13.95 -8.86
N TYR A 63 -18.44 14.79 -9.36
CA TYR A 63 -18.66 16.24 -9.40
C TYR A 63 -19.88 16.61 -10.25
N VAL A 64 -20.03 16.02 -11.43
CA VAL A 64 -21.16 16.30 -12.35
C VAL A 64 -22.49 15.81 -11.77
N ASN A 65 -22.52 14.60 -11.21
CA ASN A 65 -23.76 13.99 -10.74
C ASN A 65 -24.24 14.56 -9.38
N ASP A 66 -23.31 14.92 -8.48
CA ASP A 66 -23.63 15.34 -7.11
C ASP A 66 -22.99 16.70 -6.74
N ARG A 67 -22.89 17.64 -7.69
CA ARG A 67 -22.21 18.94 -7.50
C ARG A 67 -22.55 19.64 -6.19
N LYS A 68 -23.84 19.69 -5.82
CA LYS A 68 -24.30 20.32 -4.57
C LYS A 68 -23.70 19.67 -3.33
N ILE A 69 -23.68 18.33 -3.28
CA ILE A 69 -23.13 17.56 -2.15
C ILE A 69 -21.61 17.75 -2.09
N PHE A 70 -20.94 17.73 -3.25
CA PHE A 70 -19.50 17.95 -3.35
C PHE A 70 -19.09 19.34 -2.84
N LEU A 71 -19.78 20.40 -3.29
CA LEU A 71 -19.51 21.77 -2.85
C LEU A 71 -19.85 21.98 -1.37
N LEU A 72 -20.93 21.36 -0.86
CA LEU A 72 -21.28 21.39 0.56
C LEU A 72 -20.18 20.73 1.41
N PHE A 73 -19.62 19.60 0.95
CA PHE A 73 -18.50 18.94 1.63
C PHE A 73 -17.28 19.86 1.72
N LEU A 74 -16.89 20.50 0.61
CA LEU A 74 -15.77 21.45 0.61
C LEU A 74 -16.00 22.62 1.56
N LYS A 75 -17.22 23.19 1.56
CA LYS A 75 -17.59 24.28 2.48
C LYS A 75 -17.50 23.84 3.94
N ASN A 76 -18.08 22.67 4.27
CA ASN A 76 -18.12 22.15 5.64
C ASN A 76 -16.75 21.72 6.18
N LYS A 77 -15.80 21.40 5.29
CA LYS A 77 -14.45 20.96 5.65
C LYS A 77 -13.36 21.98 5.31
N ARG A 78 -13.72 23.23 4.98
CA ARG A 78 -12.80 24.28 4.53
C ARG A 78 -11.57 24.42 5.43
N THR A 79 -11.76 24.48 6.75
CA THR A 79 -10.64 24.63 7.71
C THR A 79 -9.69 23.42 7.68
N VAL A 80 -10.23 22.20 7.64
CA VAL A 80 -9.43 20.97 7.57
C VAL A 80 -8.66 20.91 6.26
N ILE A 81 -9.31 21.27 5.15
CA ILE A 81 -8.70 21.32 3.81
C ILE A 81 -7.58 22.37 3.80
N LEU A 82 -7.82 23.57 4.33
CA LEU A 82 -6.81 24.62 4.42
C LEU A 82 -5.60 24.18 5.24
N LEU A 83 -5.81 23.60 6.42
CA LEU A 83 -4.72 23.08 7.27
C LEU A 83 -3.95 21.97 6.56
N PHE A 84 -4.63 21.11 5.80
CA PHE A 84 -3.98 20.07 5.01
C PHE A 84 -3.10 20.66 3.89
N PHE A 85 -3.59 21.67 3.17
CA PHE A 85 -2.78 22.36 2.15
C PHE A 85 -1.60 23.14 2.75
N ILE A 86 -1.77 23.76 3.92
CA ILE A 86 -0.66 24.39 4.66
C ILE A 86 0.39 23.33 5.01
N PHE A 87 -0.03 22.16 5.49
CA PHE A 87 0.88 21.06 5.79
C PHE A 87 1.64 20.57 4.54
N ILE A 88 0.95 20.38 3.41
CA ILE A 88 1.58 20.03 2.12
C ILE A 88 2.60 21.10 1.73
N PHE A 89 2.23 22.36 1.81
CA PHE A 89 3.10 23.48 1.47
C PHE A 89 4.36 23.48 2.33
N VAL A 90 4.24 23.38 3.65
CA VAL A 90 5.37 23.35 4.58
C VAL A 90 6.27 22.14 4.30
N ASN A 91 5.72 20.93 4.19
CA ASN A 91 6.52 19.73 3.92
C ASN A 91 7.24 19.79 2.56
N THR A 92 6.58 20.34 1.54
CA THR A 92 7.17 20.48 0.20
C THR A 92 8.22 21.59 0.16
N PHE A 93 8.00 22.70 0.86
CA PHE A 93 8.94 23.83 0.92
C PHE A 93 10.27 23.42 1.57
N PHE A 94 10.22 22.60 2.61
CA PHE A 94 11.41 22.04 3.26
C PHE A 94 11.92 20.74 2.63
N SER A 95 11.33 20.31 1.50
CA SER A 95 11.73 19.08 0.84
C SER A 95 13.11 19.17 0.21
N THR A 96 13.84 18.06 0.26
CA THR A 96 15.10 17.88 -0.46
C THR A 96 14.91 18.03 -1.97
N ASN A 97 13.76 17.64 -2.49
CA ASN A 97 13.43 17.77 -3.90
C ASN A 97 11.95 18.12 -4.06
N LEU A 98 11.70 19.36 -4.45
CA LEU A 98 10.37 19.92 -4.63
C LEU A 98 9.50 19.07 -5.57
N TRP A 99 10.03 18.67 -6.74
CA TRP A 99 9.27 17.97 -7.77
C TRP A 99 8.81 16.57 -7.33
N ILE A 100 9.69 15.84 -6.65
CA ILE A 100 9.39 14.51 -6.12
C ILE A 100 8.29 14.58 -5.07
N SER A 101 8.40 15.55 -4.14
CA SER A 101 7.37 15.75 -3.11
C SER A 101 6.05 16.23 -3.67
N LEU A 102 6.06 17.19 -4.60
CA LEU A 102 4.84 17.66 -5.27
C LEU A 102 4.11 16.51 -5.97
N TRP A 103 4.84 15.69 -6.73
CA TRP A 103 4.26 14.54 -7.42
C TRP A 103 3.62 13.56 -6.44
N LYS A 104 4.30 13.21 -5.34
CA LYS A 104 3.74 12.30 -4.35
C LYS A 104 2.55 12.91 -3.61
N TRP A 105 2.56 14.21 -3.31
CA TRP A 105 1.41 14.88 -2.71
C TRP A 105 0.19 14.90 -3.63
N MET A 106 0.39 15.11 -4.94
CA MET A 106 -0.68 14.92 -5.93
C MET A 106 -1.25 13.50 -5.88
N LYS A 107 -0.38 12.50 -5.75
CA LYS A 107 -0.80 11.10 -5.61
C LYS A 107 -1.62 10.84 -4.33
N VAL A 108 -1.21 11.40 -3.20
CA VAL A 108 -1.95 11.32 -1.94
C VAL A 108 -3.32 11.99 -2.07
N LEU A 109 -3.39 13.17 -2.70
CA LEU A 109 -4.65 13.89 -2.95
C LEU A 109 -5.61 13.07 -3.82
N GLU A 110 -5.11 12.44 -4.88
CA GLU A 110 -5.89 11.53 -5.73
C GLU A 110 -6.51 10.40 -4.89
N MET A 111 -5.72 9.74 -4.03
CA MET A 111 -6.21 8.65 -3.18
C MET A 111 -7.22 9.12 -2.12
N VAL A 112 -7.02 10.31 -1.54
CA VAL A 112 -8.00 10.92 -0.63
C VAL A 112 -9.33 11.16 -1.36
N LEU A 113 -9.29 11.71 -2.57
CA LEU A 113 -10.49 11.94 -3.38
C LEU A 113 -11.16 10.62 -3.78
N PHE A 114 -10.39 9.58 -4.10
CA PHE A 114 -10.92 8.26 -4.42
C PHE A 114 -11.61 7.60 -3.20
N ALA A 115 -11.02 7.68 -2.01
CA ALA A 115 -11.65 7.20 -0.79
C ALA A 115 -12.99 7.92 -0.50
N LEU A 116 -13.02 9.24 -0.68
CA LEU A 116 -14.23 10.06 -0.50
C LEU A 116 -15.30 9.72 -1.55
N TYR A 117 -14.89 9.54 -2.80
CA TYR A 117 -15.76 9.08 -3.88
C TYR A 117 -16.45 7.76 -3.49
N LEU A 118 -15.68 6.74 -3.10
CA LEU A 118 -16.24 5.45 -2.67
C LEU A 118 -17.15 5.61 -1.46
N TYR A 119 -16.76 6.41 -0.47
CA TYR A 119 -17.58 6.66 0.71
C TYR A 119 -18.97 7.23 0.36
N HIS A 120 -19.04 8.19 -0.56
CA HIS A 120 -20.30 8.80 -0.99
C HIS A 120 -21.09 7.92 -1.97
N ARG A 121 -20.42 7.30 -2.95
CA ARG A 121 -21.02 6.66 -4.12
C ARG A 121 -21.16 5.13 -4.04
N LYS A 122 -20.63 4.47 -3.00
CA LYS A 122 -20.73 3.00 -2.83
C LYS A 122 -22.16 2.44 -2.87
N SER A 123 -23.14 3.20 -2.36
CA SER A 123 -24.56 2.82 -2.44
C SER A 123 -25.11 2.88 -3.87
N THR A 124 -24.76 3.92 -4.61
CA THR A 124 -25.14 4.10 -6.01
C THR A 124 -24.57 3.00 -6.89
N ILE A 125 -23.29 2.65 -6.70
CA ILE A 125 -22.60 1.65 -7.51
C ILE A 125 -23.02 0.22 -7.14
N GLY A 126 -23.22 -0.03 -5.84
CA GLY A 126 -23.55 -1.33 -5.28
C GLY A 126 -22.31 -2.03 -4.74
N VAL A 127 -22.16 -2.04 -3.41
CA VAL A 127 -21.03 -2.66 -2.68
C VAL A 127 -20.81 -4.11 -3.08
N LYS A 128 -21.89 -4.89 -3.27
CA LYS A 128 -21.81 -6.29 -3.71
C LYS A 128 -21.10 -6.44 -5.05
N LYS A 129 -21.37 -5.53 -6.00
CA LYS A 129 -20.78 -5.56 -7.34
C LYS A 129 -19.30 -5.19 -7.29
N LEU A 130 -18.92 -4.23 -6.45
CA LEU A 130 -17.53 -3.85 -6.23
C LEU A 130 -16.72 -5.05 -5.68
N TYR A 131 -17.20 -5.70 -4.61
CA TYR A 131 -16.50 -6.86 -4.05
C TYR A 131 -16.45 -8.05 -5.01
N SER A 132 -17.54 -8.36 -5.72
CA SER A 132 -17.50 -9.45 -6.71
C SER A 132 -16.50 -9.15 -7.83
N THR A 133 -16.42 -7.91 -8.27
CA THR A 133 -15.46 -7.52 -9.32
C THR A 133 -14.02 -7.64 -8.81
N LEU A 134 -13.77 -7.19 -7.58
CA LEU A 134 -12.46 -7.32 -6.94
C LEU A 134 -12.02 -8.78 -6.80
N PHE A 135 -12.93 -9.69 -6.42
CA PHE A 135 -12.61 -11.10 -6.26
C PHE A 135 -12.40 -11.82 -7.59
N ILE A 136 -13.17 -11.51 -8.62
CA ILE A 136 -12.92 -12.05 -9.98
C ILE A 136 -11.55 -11.58 -10.46
N SER A 137 -11.27 -10.28 -10.36
CA SER A 137 -9.98 -9.71 -10.71
C SER A 137 -8.85 -10.39 -9.95
N THR A 138 -8.93 -10.46 -8.62
CA THR A 138 -7.89 -11.08 -7.81
C THR A 138 -7.68 -12.55 -8.20
N ALA A 139 -8.72 -13.28 -8.61
CA ALA A 139 -8.59 -14.68 -9.02
C ALA A 139 -7.81 -14.78 -10.33
N THR A 140 -8.14 -13.93 -11.30
CA THR A 140 -7.42 -13.83 -12.57
C THR A 140 -5.95 -13.51 -12.34
N PHE A 141 -5.62 -12.48 -11.55
CA PHE A 141 -4.22 -12.11 -11.30
C PHE A 141 -3.48 -13.13 -10.41
N SER A 142 -4.18 -13.82 -9.51
CA SER A 142 -3.59 -14.91 -8.72
C SER A 142 -3.19 -16.09 -9.61
N LEU A 143 -4.00 -16.44 -10.61
CA LEU A 143 -3.66 -17.48 -11.57
C LEU A 143 -2.37 -17.15 -12.34
N ILE A 144 -2.16 -15.89 -12.73
CA ILE A 144 -0.89 -15.45 -13.35
C ILE A 144 0.28 -15.75 -12.41
N GLY A 145 0.18 -15.38 -11.13
CA GLY A 145 1.23 -15.64 -10.14
C GLY A 145 1.50 -17.13 -9.90
N VAL A 146 0.45 -17.96 -9.89
CA VAL A 146 0.57 -19.42 -9.80
C VAL A 146 1.28 -19.99 -11.03
N PHE A 147 0.91 -19.54 -12.24
CA PHE A 147 1.57 -19.98 -13.47
C PHE A 147 3.04 -19.57 -13.51
N GLN A 148 3.36 -18.33 -13.11
CA GLN A 148 4.75 -17.87 -13.02
C GLN A 148 5.58 -18.78 -12.11
N PHE A 149 5.09 -19.10 -10.90
CA PHE A 149 5.78 -19.99 -9.96
C PHE A 149 6.19 -21.32 -10.61
N PHE A 150 5.25 -21.99 -11.31
CA PHE A 150 5.53 -23.27 -11.96
C PHE A 150 6.37 -23.15 -13.22
N LEU A 151 6.26 -22.04 -13.97
CA LEU A 151 7.03 -21.81 -15.18
C LEU A 151 8.48 -21.39 -14.92
N GLY A 152 8.81 -20.89 -13.72
CA GLY A 152 10.14 -20.35 -13.42
C GLY A 152 10.42 -19.00 -14.10
N ARG A 153 9.41 -18.38 -14.72
CA ARG A 153 9.54 -17.13 -15.48
C ARG A 153 8.19 -16.43 -15.63
N THR A 154 8.24 -15.20 -16.12
CA THR A 154 7.05 -14.44 -16.53
C THR A 154 6.36 -15.07 -17.73
N THR A 155 5.04 -14.96 -17.79
CA THR A 155 4.25 -15.49 -18.91
C THR A 155 4.43 -14.64 -20.18
N GLY A 156 4.63 -13.33 -20.02
CA GLY A 156 4.78 -12.36 -21.11
C GLY A 156 3.47 -11.96 -21.79
N LEU A 157 2.42 -12.77 -21.65
CA LEU A 157 1.09 -12.54 -22.23
C LEU A 157 0.38 -11.32 -21.63
N PHE A 158 0.72 -10.96 -20.39
CA PHE A 158 0.02 -9.92 -19.63
C PHE A 158 0.85 -8.65 -19.47
N TYR A 159 1.80 -8.40 -20.36
CA TYR A 159 2.61 -7.18 -20.37
C TYR A 159 1.75 -5.91 -20.31
N PHE A 160 0.69 -5.83 -21.13
CA PHE A 160 -0.25 -4.70 -21.13
C PHE A 160 -1.19 -4.65 -19.89
N LEU A 161 -1.14 -5.65 -19.00
CA LEU A 161 -1.77 -5.58 -17.67
C LEU A 161 -0.74 -5.25 -16.58
N GLY A 162 0.51 -4.95 -16.94
CA GLY A 162 1.59 -4.61 -16.01
C GLY A 162 2.45 -5.79 -15.57
N GLU A 163 2.43 -6.93 -16.28
CA GLU A 163 3.39 -8.00 -16.03
C GLU A 163 4.80 -7.54 -16.42
N ARG A 164 5.75 -7.65 -15.49
CA ARG A 164 7.17 -7.40 -15.75
C ARG A 164 7.80 -8.59 -16.47
N SER A 165 8.97 -8.42 -17.07
CA SER A 165 9.73 -9.52 -17.67
C SER A 165 10.87 -9.93 -16.74
N PHE A 166 10.89 -11.20 -16.33
CA PHE A 166 11.91 -11.79 -15.46
C PHE A 166 11.86 -13.32 -15.50
N ASP A 167 12.95 -13.94 -15.03
CA ASP A 167 13.15 -15.37 -14.88
C ASP A 167 14.01 -15.68 -13.65
N LEU A 168 14.32 -16.97 -13.43
CA LEU A 168 15.19 -17.45 -12.35
C LEU A 168 16.59 -16.80 -12.33
N THR A 169 17.09 -16.33 -13.46
CA THR A 169 18.44 -15.75 -13.60
C THR A 169 18.46 -14.23 -13.42
N THR A 170 17.28 -13.60 -13.34
CA THR A 170 17.15 -12.15 -13.23
C THR A 170 17.77 -11.65 -11.92
N PRO A 171 18.77 -10.75 -11.96
CA PRO A 171 19.43 -10.27 -10.76
C PRO A 171 18.46 -9.64 -9.77
N GLY A 172 18.54 -10.06 -8.50
CA GLY A 172 17.68 -9.55 -7.42
C GLY A 172 16.26 -10.10 -7.41
N ILE A 173 15.92 -11.08 -8.26
CA ILE A 173 14.63 -11.77 -8.19
C ILE A 173 14.51 -12.56 -6.87
N ALA A 174 13.32 -12.57 -6.28
CA ALA A 174 13.06 -13.25 -5.02
C ALA A 174 12.83 -14.74 -5.26
N LEU A 175 13.82 -15.54 -4.88
CA LEU A 175 13.80 -16.99 -4.99
C LEU A 175 13.37 -17.65 -3.67
N VAL A 176 12.93 -18.89 -3.77
CA VAL A 176 12.73 -19.81 -2.65
C VAL A 176 13.37 -21.15 -3.01
N GLU A 177 14.18 -21.66 -2.09
CA GLU A 177 14.78 -22.98 -2.22
C GLU A 177 13.80 -24.03 -1.68
N ILE A 178 13.47 -25.03 -2.50
CA ILE A 178 12.60 -26.14 -2.16
C ILE A 178 13.30 -27.44 -2.59
N PHE A 179 13.66 -28.28 -1.62
CA PHE A 179 14.39 -29.54 -1.85
C PHE A 179 15.69 -29.36 -2.66
N GLY A 180 16.48 -28.31 -2.37
CA GLY A 180 17.74 -28.03 -3.06
C GLY A 180 17.60 -27.45 -4.47
N ARG A 181 16.39 -27.01 -4.85
CA ARG A 181 16.14 -26.33 -6.13
C ARG A 181 15.53 -24.96 -5.91
N ASP A 182 15.99 -23.99 -6.69
CA ASP A 182 15.45 -22.63 -6.65
C ASP A 182 14.19 -22.49 -7.51
N TYR A 183 13.17 -21.87 -6.93
CA TYR A 183 11.94 -21.48 -7.59
C TYR A 183 11.76 -19.97 -7.47
N ILE A 184 11.19 -19.34 -8.50
CA ILE A 184 10.69 -17.98 -8.35
C ILE A 184 9.47 -18.01 -7.43
N ARG A 185 9.37 -17.03 -6.53
CA ARG A 185 8.14 -16.82 -5.76
C ARG A 185 7.02 -16.31 -6.68
N ALA A 186 5.77 -16.39 -6.26
CA ALA A 186 4.66 -15.83 -7.04
C ALA A 186 4.69 -14.28 -7.01
N TYR A 187 4.77 -13.63 -8.18
CA TYR A 187 4.76 -12.17 -8.35
C TYR A 187 3.46 -11.63 -8.97
N SER A 188 2.85 -12.39 -9.90
CA SER A 188 1.78 -11.90 -10.77
C SER A 188 2.22 -10.63 -11.52
N THR A 189 1.48 -9.53 -11.37
CA THR A 189 1.77 -8.20 -11.92
C THR A 189 2.34 -7.24 -10.86
N PHE A 190 2.78 -7.76 -9.71
CA PHE A 190 3.33 -6.95 -8.63
C PHE A 190 4.86 -6.80 -8.78
N PRO A 191 5.45 -5.71 -8.27
CA PRO A 191 6.92 -5.54 -8.23
C PRO A 191 7.64 -6.56 -7.35
N HIS A 192 6.95 -7.14 -6.36
CA HIS A 192 7.56 -8.00 -5.34
C HIS A 192 6.53 -8.98 -4.73
N PRO A 193 6.92 -10.24 -4.41
CA PRO A 193 6.01 -11.25 -3.85
C PRO A 193 5.42 -10.85 -2.50
N ASN A 194 6.16 -10.12 -1.65
CA ASN A 194 5.60 -9.60 -0.40
C ASN A 194 4.41 -8.66 -0.64
N SER A 195 4.47 -7.87 -1.71
CA SER A 195 3.40 -6.93 -2.08
C SER A 195 2.13 -7.67 -2.50
N LEU A 196 2.29 -8.72 -3.31
CA LEU A 196 1.22 -9.63 -3.69
C LEU A 196 0.65 -10.35 -2.46
N ALA A 197 1.50 -10.83 -1.56
CA ALA A 197 1.08 -11.50 -0.33
C ALA A 197 0.26 -10.56 0.57
N GLY A 198 0.70 -9.31 0.74
CA GLY A 198 -0.05 -8.28 1.45
C GLY A 198 -1.41 -8.01 0.80
N PHE A 199 -1.44 -7.90 -0.52
CA PHE A 199 -2.67 -7.73 -1.28
C PHE A 199 -3.64 -8.90 -1.04
N LEU A 200 -3.19 -10.14 -1.24
CA LEU A 200 -3.99 -11.35 -1.06
C LEU A 200 -4.45 -11.55 0.38
N GLY A 201 -3.62 -11.21 1.38
CA GLY A 201 -4.01 -11.28 2.79
C GLY A 201 -5.22 -10.38 3.11
N VAL A 202 -5.26 -9.17 2.54
CA VAL A 202 -6.43 -8.29 2.65
C VAL A 202 -7.66 -8.89 1.95
N ILE A 203 -7.49 -9.48 0.77
CA ILE A 203 -8.58 -10.15 0.04
C ILE A 203 -9.14 -11.35 0.83
N ILE A 204 -8.27 -12.15 1.45
CA ILE A 204 -8.66 -13.28 2.30
C ILE A 204 -9.46 -12.77 3.50
N LEU A 205 -9.00 -11.72 4.20
CA LEU A 205 -9.75 -11.14 5.32
C LEU A 205 -11.08 -10.51 4.89
N LEU A 206 -11.13 -9.85 3.72
CA LEU A 206 -12.38 -9.35 3.13
C LEU A 206 -13.36 -10.49 2.86
N SER A 207 -12.89 -11.65 2.40
CA SER A 207 -13.76 -12.81 2.14
C SER A 207 -14.41 -13.35 3.42
N ILE A 208 -13.74 -13.23 4.58
CA ILE A 208 -14.29 -13.58 5.89
C ILE A 208 -15.39 -12.60 6.29
N TYR A 209 -15.13 -11.28 6.20
CA TYR A 209 -16.10 -10.25 6.58
C TYR A 209 -17.35 -10.25 5.72
N GLU A 210 -17.19 -10.45 4.41
CA GLU A 210 -18.27 -10.33 3.45
C GLU A 210 -18.81 -11.72 3.05
N LYS A 211 -18.49 -12.78 3.82
CA LYS A 211 -18.98 -14.16 3.65
C LYS A 211 -20.49 -14.27 3.35
N PRO A 212 -21.40 -13.52 4.02
CA PRO A 212 -22.84 -13.59 3.70
C PRO A 212 -23.17 -13.20 2.26
N MET A 213 -22.31 -12.41 1.62
CA MET A 213 -22.48 -11.96 0.23
C MET A 213 -21.90 -12.95 -0.78
N LEU A 214 -21.13 -13.94 -0.30
CA LEU A 214 -20.37 -14.90 -1.08
C LEU A 214 -21.00 -16.28 -0.98
N GLY A 215 -21.76 -16.66 -2.02
CA GLY A 215 -22.27 -18.03 -2.16
C GLY A 215 -21.16 -19.05 -2.47
N LYS A 216 -21.53 -20.34 -2.51
CA LYS A 216 -20.61 -21.48 -2.80
C LYS A 216 -19.73 -21.29 -4.04
N LYS A 217 -20.20 -20.53 -5.03
CA LYS A 217 -19.46 -20.19 -6.26
C LYS A 217 -18.11 -19.51 -6.04
N TRP A 218 -17.87 -18.88 -4.88
CA TRP A 218 -16.60 -18.22 -4.57
C TRP A 218 -15.55 -19.14 -3.95
N PHE A 219 -15.90 -20.38 -3.63
CA PHE A 219 -14.96 -21.34 -3.04
C PHE A 219 -13.70 -21.50 -3.89
N LEU A 220 -13.88 -21.69 -5.20
CA LEU A 220 -12.77 -21.82 -6.15
C LEU A 220 -11.86 -20.58 -6.14
N ALA A 221 -12.44 -19.38 -6.17
CA ALA A 221 -11.68 -18.13 -6.14
C ALA A 221 -10.86 -18.01 -4.84
N ILE A 222 -11.45 -18.32 -3.68
CA ILE A 222 -10.77 -18.29 -2.39
C ILE A 222 -9.62 -19.31 -2.35
N SER A 223 -9.82 -20.52 -2.87
CA SER A 223 -8.76 -21.53 -2.97
C SER A 223 -7.59 -21.07 -3.84
N ILE A 224 -7.88 -20.38 -4.95
CA ILE A 224 -6.86 -19.77 -5.81
C ILE A 224 -6.08 -18.69 -5.06
N PHE A 225 -6.76 -17.81 -4.30
CA PHE A 225 -6.09 -16.78 -3.50
C PHE A 225 -5.17 -17.40 -2.46
N LEU A 226 -5.64 -18.44 -1.76
CA LEU A 226 -4.87 -19.13 -0.72
C LEU A 226 -3.65 -19.83 -1.30
N LEU A 227 -3.80 -20.54 -2.43
CA LEU A 227 -2.69 -21.18 -3.12
C LEU A 227 -1.65 -20.13 -3.54
N CYS A 228 -2.08 -19.06 -4.23
CA CYS A 228 -1.18 -18.01 -4.66
C CYS A 228 -0.49 -17.31 -3.47
N PHE A 229 -1.22 -17.06 -2.38
CA PHE A 229 -0.69 -16.48 -1.14
C PHE A 229 0.43 -17.34 -0.55
N LEU A 230 0.26 -18.66 -0.49
CA LEU A 230 1.29 -19.58 -0.01
C LEU A 230 2.54 -19.57 -0.92
N LEU A 231 2.33 -19.55 -2.24
CA LEU A 231 3.42 -19.51 -3.23
C LEU A 231 4.19 -18.17 -3.26
N THR A 232 3.72 -17.13 -2.57
CA THR A 232 4.52 -15.90 -2.38
C THR A 232 5.68 -16.10 -1.40
N TYR A 233 5.63 -17.11 -0.53
CA TYR A 233 6.61 -17.36 0.53
C TYR A 233 6.94 -16.09 1.37
N SER A 234 5.94 -15.24 1.61
CA SER A 234 6.08 -14.05 2.45
C SER A 234 5.80 -14.37 3.92
N LEU A 235 6.86 -14.59 4.70
CA LEU A 235 6.77 -14.86 6.13
C LEU A 235 6.02 -13.75 6.89
N SER A 236 6.31 -12.49 6.58
CA SER A 236 5.67 -11.34 7.24
C SER A 236 4.15 -11.30 7.02
N ALA A 237 3.70 -11.61 5.80
CA ALA A 237 2.27 -11.68 5.47
C ALA A 237 1.61 -12.90 6.12
N PHE A 238 2.26 -14.07 6.11
CA PHE A 238 1.74 -15.27 6.75
C PHE A 238 1.53 -15.07 8.26
N VAL A 239 2.55 -14.61 8.97
CA VAL A 239 2.48 -14.34 10.42
C VAL A 239 1.42 -13.28 10.73
N SER A 240 1.34 -12.22 9.92
CA SER A 240 0.32 -11.18 10.08
C SER A 240 -1.10 -11.71 9.89
N LEU A 241 -1.32 -12.61 8.92
CA LEU A 241 -2.63 -13.20 8.67
C LEU A 241 -3.07 -14.11 9.82
N VAL A 242 -2.16 -14.97 10.30
CA VAL A 242 -2.40 -15.83 11.47
C VAL A 242 -2.72 -14.97 12.70
N LEU A 243 -1.94 -13.93 12.97
CA LEU A 243 -2.17 -13.01 14.08
C LEU A 243 -3.55 -12.34 13.98
N ALA A 244 -3.94 -11.86 12.79
CA ALA A 244 -5.25 -11.25 12.57
C ALA A 244 -6.40 -12.24 12.84
N ILE A 245 -6.27 -13.50 12.39
CA ILE A 245 -7.29 -14.54 12.62
C ILE A 245 -7.37 -14.92 14.10
N LEU A 246 -6.24 -15.03 14.80
CA LEU A 246 -6.23 -15.30 16.24
C LEU A 246 -6.91 -14.17 17.02
N ILE A 247 -6.61 -12.91 16.67
CA ILE A 247 -7.25 -11.74 17.29
C ILE A 247 -8.76 -11.73 17.01
N LEU A 248 -9.21 -12.09 15.81
CA LEU A 248 -10.64 -12.22 15.50
C LEU A 248 -11.37 -13.15 16.48
N LYS A 249 -10.73 -14.26 16.87
CA LYS A 249 -11.31 -15.26 17.78
C LYS A 249 -11.33 -14.80 19.24
N ILE A 250 -10.38 -13.95 19.66
CA ILE A 250 -10.25 -13.44 21.04
C ILE A 250 -11.18 -12.24 21.28
N VAL A 251 -11.19 -11.31 20.32
CA VAL A 251 -12.36 -10.47 19.98
C VAL A 251 -13.52 -11.44 19.66
N SER A 252 -14.76 -11.10 19.41
CA SER A 252 -15.89 -12.06 19.35
C SER A 252 -16.22 -12.82 20.65
N GLN A 253 -15.24 -13.16 21.50
CA GLN A 253 -15.45 -13.92 22.75
C GLN A 253 -15.48 -13.05 24.02
N LYS A 254 -14.93 -11.81 24.02
CA LYS A 254 -14.87 -10.95 25.23
C LYS A 254 -14.98 -9.46 24.90
N LYS A 255 -15.61 -8.64 25.75
CA LYS A 255 -15.64 -7.14 25.68
C LYS A 255 -14.26 -6.43 25.74
N MET A 256 -13.14 -7.15 25.88
CA MET A 256 -11.77 -6.62 26.04
C MET A 256 -11.07 -6.25 24.70
N GLU A 257 -11.85 -6.02 23.64
CA GLU A 257 -11.36 -6.08 22.26
C GLU A 257 -10.53 -4.88 21.83
N ARG A 258 -10.92 -3.68 22.28
CA ARG A 258 -10.34 -2.42 21.79
C ARG A 258 -9.03 -2.07 22.49
N LYS A 259 -8.86 -2.44 23.76
CA LYS A 259 -7.63 -2.19 24.51
C LYS A 259 -6.46 -3.00 23.94
N ILE A 260 -6.70 -4.25 23.56
CA ILE A 260 -5.68 -5.12 22.93
C ILE A 260 -5.27 -4.56 21.57
N VAL A 261 -6.23 -4.18 20.72
CA VAL A 261 -5.91 -3.58 19.40
C VAL A 261 -5.12 -2.29 19.57
N LEU A 262 -5.53 -1.40 20.50
CA LEU A 262 -4.78 -0.19 20.81
C LEU A 262 -3.37 -0.48 21.31
N PHE A 263 -3.23 -1.46 22.23
CA PHE A 263 -1.94 -1.89 22.76
C PHE A 263 -1.02 -2.41 21.65
N VAL A 264 -1.52 -3.28 20.77
CA VAL A 264 -0.76 -3.78 19.61
C VAL A 264 -0.32 -2.63 18.71
N CYS A 265 -1.18 -1.63 18.50
CA CYS A 265 -0.85 -0.47 17.67
C CYS A 265 0.21 0.43 18.30
N THR A 266 0.07 0.74 19.59
CA THR A 266 1.06 1.53 20.31
C THR A 266 2.38 0.79 20.41
N LEU A 267 2.35 -0.53 20.65
CA LEU A 267 3.55 -1.37 20.69
C LEU A 267 4.23 -1.43 19.31
N SER A 268 3.46 -1.54 18.23
CA SER A 268 3.96 -1.52 16.86
C SER A 268 4.69 -0.21 16.55
N LEU A 269 4.11 0.91 16.95
CA LEU A 269 4.72 2.22 16.80
C LEU A 269 6.00 2.34 17.66
N THR A 270 5.96 1.96 18.94
CA THR A 270 7.14 2.06 19.82
C THR A 270 8.28 1.18 19.33
N LEU A 271 8.02 -0.07 18.95
CA LEU A 271 9.04 -0.96 18.39
C LEU A 271 9.66 -0.39 17.10
N SER A 272 8.84 0.23 16.25
CA SER A 272 9.33 0.89 15.03
C SER A 272 10.28 2.05 15.36
N LEU A 273 9.93 2.88 16.34
CA LEU A 273 10.74 4.05 16.73
C LEU A 273 12.02 3.67 17.50
N LEU A 274 12.03 2.51 18.17
CA LEU A 274 13.22 1.98 18.83
C LEU A 274 14.20 1.34 17.84
N LEU A 275 13.73 0.87 16.68
CA LEU A 275 14.55 0.13 15.72
C LEU A 275 15.83 0.89 15.31
N PRO A 276 15.81 2.19 14.92
CA PRO A 276 17.02 2.92 14.56
C PRO A 276 18.05 3.01 15.69
N ILE A 277 17.61 3.08 16.95
CA ILE A 277 18.48 3.17 18.13
C ILE A 277 19.17 1.81 18.38
N LEU A 278 18.43 0.72 18.19
CA LEU A 278 18.92 -0.64 18.40
C LEU A 278 19.84 -1.14 17.28
N THR A 279 19.88 -0.46 16.12
CA THR A 279 20.72 -0.85 14.96
C THR A 279 22.18 -1.09 15.35
N ARG A 280 22.79 -0.20 16.15
CA ARG A 280 24.19 -0.32 16.60
C ARG A 280 24.43 -1.60 17.41
N SER A 281 23.47 -2.00 18.25
CA SER A 281 23.53 -3.25 18.99
C SER A 281 23.33 -4.46 18.09
N PHE A 282 22.53 -4.31 17.02
CA PHE A 282 22.32 -5.37 16.04
C PHE A 282 23.59 -5.65 15.22
N TYR A 283 24.30 -4.63 14.75
CA TYR A 283 25.59 -4.85 14.05
C TYR A 283 26.60 -5.56 14.95
N THR A 284 26.72 -5.16 16.22
CA THR A 284 27.74 -5.77 17.10
C THR A 284 27.45 -7.23 17.45
N HIS A 285 26.18 -7.64 17.52
CA HIS A 285 25.79 -8.98 17.99
C HIS A 285 25.28 -9.92 16.88
N PHE A 286 24.92 -9.39 15.71
CA PHE A 286 24.23 -10.15 14.66
C PHE A 286 24.88 -10.02 13.27
N ASN A 287 26.19 -9.78 13.21
CA ASN A 287 26.98 -9.75 11.97
C ASN A 287 26.88 -11.02 11.09
N PHE A 288 26.28 -12.11 11.59
CA PHE A 288 26.02 -13.34 10.82
C PHE A 288 24.68 -13.34 10.06
N LEU A 289 23.80 -12.34 10.27
CA LEU A 289 22.50 -12.32 9.61
C LEU A 289 22.67 -12.08 8.09
N GLY A 290 21.99 -12.89 7.28
CA GLY A 290 22.08 -12.80 5.82
C GLY A 290 21.67 -11.45 5.25
N LYS A 291 22.09 -11.17 4.00
CA LYS A 291 21.98 -9.89 3.27
C LYS A 291 20.63 -9.16 3.39
N LYS A 292 19.51 -9.90 3.39
CA LYS A 292 18.15 -9.33 3.51
C LYS A 292 17.90 -8.61 4.85
N TYR A 293 18.52 -9.07 5.93
CA TYR A 293 18.33 -8.49 7.25
C TYR A 293 19.26 -7.29 7.48
N THR A 294 20.49 -7.37 6.98
CA THR A 294 21.45 -6.25 7.06
C THR A 294 20.90 -5.02 6.32
N GLU A 295 20.36 -5.19 5.11
CA GLU A 295 19.75 -4.08 4.34
C GLU A 295 18.61 -3.37 5.11
N ARG A 296 17.79 -4.11 5.86
CA ARG A 296 16.70 -3.53 6.67
C ARG A 296 17.23 -2.71 7.83
N ILE A 297 18.32 -3.18 8.45
CA ILE A 297 18.99 -2.49 9.55
C ILE A 297 19.66 -1.22 9.02
N ASP A 298 20.35 -1.28 7.87
CA ASP A 298 20.97 -0.12 7.21
C ASP A 298 19.93 0.98 6.94
N LEU A 299 18.80 0.63 6.32
CA LEU A 299 17.72 1.58 6.02
C LEU A 299 17.06 2.13 7.29
N ALA A 300 16.89 1.32 8.34
CA ALA A 300 16.38 1.81 9.62
C ALA A 300 17.35 2.80 10.28
N TYR A 301 18.65 2.53 10.22
CA TYR A 301 19.70 3.44 10.70
C TYR A 301 19.67 4.78 9.94
N ILE A 302 19.64 4.74 8.61
CA ILE A 302 19.48 5.93 7.77
C ILE A 302 18.23 6.73 8.14
N SER A 303 17.11 6.04 8.39
CA SER A 303 15.86 6.69 8.83
C SER A 303 16.06 7.45 10.14
N GLY A 304 16.78 6.88 11.10
CA GLY A 304 17.13 7.55 12.35
C GLY A 304 17.91 8.85 12.14
N ASN A 305 18.87 8.84 11.21
CA ASN A 305 19.66 10.04 10.88
C ASN A 305 18.83 11.12 10.14
N MET A 306 17.90 10.72 9.27
CA MET A 306 16.96 11.67 8.65
C MET A 306 16.02 12.28 9.69
N ILE A 307 15.50 11.45 10.60
CA ILE A 307 14.61 11.90 11.68
C ILE A 307 15.35 12.87 12.63
N SER A 308 16.60 12.57 13.00
CA SER A 308 17.37 13.44 13.91
C SER A 308 17.70 14.79 13.27
N SER A 309 17.98 14.82 11.97
CA SER A 309 18.29 16.06 11.23
C SER A 309 17.06 16.91 10.90
N ARG A 310 15.89 16.30 10.65
CA ARG A 310 14.66 17.01 10.24
C ARG A 310 13.42 16.55 11.02
N PHE A 311 13.52 16.51 12.35
CA PHE A 311 12.49 15.94 13.23
C PHE A 311 11.07 16.46 13.00
N LEU A 312 10.89 17.78 12.87
CA LEU A 312 9.56 18.38 12.76
C LEU A 312 8.97 18.31 11.35
N GLN A 313 9.77 18.60 10.32
CA GLN A 313 9.27 18.78 8.94
C GLN A 313 9.43 17.53 8.07
N GLY A 314 10.36 16.64 8.43
CA GLY A 314 10.84 15.57 7.57
C GLY A 314 11.72 16.09 6.44
N VAL A 315 12.28 15.17 5.64
CA VAL A 315 13.12 15.50 4.47
C VAL A 315 12.31 15.84 3.22
N GLY A 316 10.98 15.72 3.27
CA GLY A 316 10.04 15.90 2.17
C GLY A 316 9.43 14.57 1.69
N LEU A 317 8.12 14.55 1.42
CA LEU A 317 7.41 13.35 0.98
C LEU A 317 8.07 12.69 -0.25
N ASN A 318 8.24 11.37 -0.23
CA ASN A 318 8.88 10.54 -1.26
C ASN A 318 10.37 10.85 -1.56
N THR A 319 11.05 11.63 -0.72
CA THR A 319 12.47 11.97 -0.92
C THR A 319 13.43 11.15 -0.06
N TYR A 320 12.94 10.15 0.67
CA TYR A 320 13.78 9.25 1.45
C TYR A 320 14.94 8.68 0.62
N ILE A 321 14.64 8.12 -0.56
CA ILE A 321 15.64 7.43 -1.40
C ILE A 321 16.72 8.39 -1.92
N VAL A 322 16.37 9.64 -2.27
CA VAL A 322 17.34 10.66 -2.73
C VAL A 322 18.31 11.06 -1.62
N ASN A 323 17.90 10.90 -0.36
CA ASN A 323 18.74 11.22 0.79
C ASN A 323 19.58 10.02 1.27
N VAL A 324 19.29 8.79 0.84
CA VAL A 324 20.07 7.59 1.22
C VAL A 324 21.57 7.75 0.93
N PRO A 325 22.00 8.21 -0.27
CA PRO A 325 23.42 8.40 -0.56
C PRO A 325 24.17 9.44 0.26
N LYS A 326 23.46 10.34 0.94
CA LYS A 326 24.08 11.47 1.65
C LYS A 326 24.66 11.06 3.01
N PHE A 327 24.37 9.84 3.46
CA PHE A 327 24.86 9.33 4.73
C PHE A 327 26.13 8.49 4.48
N GLU A 328 27.24 8.93 5.06
CA GLU A 328 28.56 8.32 4.91
C GLU A 328 28.60 6.87 5.46
N GLY A 329 29.46 6.03 4.88
CA GLY A 329 29.74 4.68 5.37
C GLY A 329 28.91 3.56 4.74
N ILE A 330 28.01 3.87 3.80
CA ILE A 330 27.21 2.88 3.09
C ILE A 330 27.65 2.86 1.62
N PHE A 331 28.31 1.78 1.21
CA PHE A 331 28.53 1.50 -0.22
C PHE A 331 27.18 1.53 -0.93
N THR A 332 26.97 2.52 -1.81
CA THR A 332 25.67 2.77 -2.43
C THR A 332 25.46 1.80 -3.58
N TYR A 333 25.12 0.57 -3.25
CA TYR A 333 24.70 -0.41 -4.23
C TYR A 333 23.27 -0.08 -4.72
N SER A 334 22.97 -0.40 -5.98
CA SER A 334 21.66 -0.12 -6.58
C SER A 334 20.48 -0.70 -5.78
N TRP A 335 20.67 -1.86 -5.13
CA TRP A 335 19.63 -2.53 -4.33
C TRP A 335 19.30 -1.85 -3.00
N ILE A 336 20.11 -0.86 -2.55
CA ILE A 336 19.80 -0.09 -1.34
C ILE A 336 18.94 1.15 -1.63
N LEU A 337 18.75 1.51 -2.90
CA LEU A 337 17.92 2.63 -3.36
C LEU A 337 16.43 2.30 -3.30
N GLN A 338 15.97 1.95 -2.11
CA GLN A 338 14.60 1.58 -1.81
C GLN A 338 14.15 2.24 -0.48
N PRO A 339 12.84 2.37 -0.25
CA PRO A 339 12.34 2.92 1.01
C PRO A 339 12.69 2.03 2.21
N VAL A 340 12.76 2.62 3.41
CA VAL A 340 12.86 1.84 4.64
C VAL A 340 11.68 0.87 4.77
N HIS A 341 11.96 -0.38 5.12
CA HIS A 341 10.99 -1.46 5.28
C HIS A 341 10.16 -1.35 6.57
N ASN A 342 9.70 -0.14 6.90
CA ASN A 342 8.83 0.17 8.02
C ASN A 342 8.08 1.47 7.72
N ILE A 343 6.75 1.40 7.62
CA ILE A 343 5.92 2.54 7.24
C ILE A 343 6.03 3.70 8.22
N PHE A 344 6.17 3.43 9.52
CA PHE A 344 6.27 4.49 10.53
C PHE A 344 7.58 5.25 10.42
N LEU A 345 8.70 4.55 10.23
CA LEU A 345 9.98 5.18 9.97
C LEU A 345 9.97 5.97 8.65
N LEU A 346 9.34 5.43 7.61
CA LEU A 346 9.24 6.11 6.32
C LEU A 346 8.42 7.40 6.43
N VAL A 347 7.22 7.33 7.00
CA VAL A 347 6.35 8.49 7.21
C VAL A 347 7.05 9.53 8.09
N PHE A 348 7.71 9.10 9.18
CA PHE A 348 8.41 10.04 10.06
C PHE A 348 9.58 10.73 9.35
N SER A 349 10.43 9.96 8.65
CA SER A 349 11.57 10.51 7.92
C SER A 349 11.12 11.52 6.87
N GLU A 350 10.04 11.25 6.13
CA GLU A 350 9.61 12.07 5.00
C GLU A 350 8.70 13.25 5.38
N THR A 351 7.85 13.08 6.39
CA THR A 351 6.81 14.06 6.77
C THR A 351 6.98 14.68 8.15
N GLY A 352 7.99 14.23 8.89
CA GLY A 352 8.29 14.70 10.23
C GLY A 352 7.27 14.26 11.28
N PHE A 353 7.45 14.77 12.49
CA PHE A 353 6.66 14.41 13.66
C PHE A 353 5.16 14.65 13.45
N LEU A 354 4.80 15.80 12.86
CA LEU A 354 3.40 16.14 12.61
C LEU A 354 2.74 15.12 11.66
N GLY A 355 3.41 14.75 10.57
CA GLY A 355 2.89 13.78 9.62
C GLY A 355 2.75 12.37 10.22
N LEU A 356 3.72 11.95 11.05
CA LEU A 356 3.62 10.69 11.80
C LEU A 356 2.40 10.66 12.73
N VAL A 357 2.19 11.74 13.51
CA VAL A 357 1.05 11.84 14.43
C VAL A 357 -0.27 11.80 13.65
N LEU A 358 -0.39 12.58 12.56
CA LEU A 358 -1.59 12.60 11.73
C LEU A 358 -1.87 11.22 11.11
N TYR A 359 -0.85 10.55 10.59
CA TYR A 359 -0.95 9.20 10.03
C TYR A 359 -1.39 8.19 11.10
N PHE A 360 -0.78 8.23 12.28
CA PHE A 360 -1.12 7.33 13.38
C PHE A 360 -2.55 7.55 13.89
N LEU A 361 -2.98 8.80 14.09
CA LEU A 361 -4.36 9.14 14.49
C LEU A 361 -5.38 8.69 13.44
N PHE A 362 -5.07 8.87 12.15
CA PHE A 362 -5.88 8.35 11.06
C PHE A 362 -6.00 6.82 11.15
N PHE A 363 -4.89 6.13 11.36
CA PHE A 363 -4.86 4.68 11.51
C PHE A 363 -5.71 4.19 12.69
N LEU A 364 -5.62 4.85 13.86
CA LEU A 364 -6.46 4.55 15.02
C LEU A 364 -7.95 4.69 14.73
N LYS A 365 -8.34 5.62 13.85
CA LYS A 365 -9.73 5.76 13.40
C LYS A 365 -10.19 4.59 12.53
N LEU A 366 -9.31 4.06 11.67
CA LEU A 366 -9.62 2.92 10.80
C LEU A 366 -9.84 1.63 11.62
N LEU A 367 -9.13 1.47 12.73
CA LEU A 367 -9.31 0.34 13.65
C LEU A 367 -10.65 0.36 14.41
N ARG A 368 -11.40 1.46 14.35
CA ARG A 368 -12.76 1.55 14.89
C ARG A 368 -13.84 1.16 13.88
N THR A 369 -13.45 0.84 12.64
CA THR A 369 -14.39 0.42 11.59
C THR A 369 -14.70 -1.06 11.67
N LYS A 370 -15.71 -1.53 10.91
CA LYS A 370 -16.07 -2.96 10.87
C LYS A 370 -14.93 -3.84 10.34
N HIS A 371 -14.03 -3.28 9.54
CA HIS A 371 -12.93 -3.97 8.87
C HIS A 371 -11.61 -3.88 9.65
N PHE A 372 -11.66 -3.70 10.97
CA PHE A 372 -10.47 -3.43 11.79
C PHE A 372 -9.36 -4.48 11.64
N LEU A 373 -9.66 -5.76 11.38
CA LEU A 373 -8.63 -6.79 11.17
C LEU A 373 -7.83 -6.59 9.90
N ILE A 374 -8.46 -6.03 8.85
CA ILE A 374 -7.75 -5.69 7.62
C ILE A 374 -6.74 -4.60 7.91
N PHE A 375 -7.15 -3.58 8.67
CA PHE A 375 -6.23 -2.52 9.09
C PHE A 375 -5.16 -3.04 10.06
N LEU A 376 -5.49 -3.98 10.94
CA LEU A 376 -4.48 -4.62 11.78
C LEU A 376 -3.47 -5.44 10.96
N PHE A 377 -3.92 -6.14 9.93
CA PHE A 377 -3.03 -6.85 9.00
C PHE A 377 -2.14 -5.89 8.20
N ILE A 378 -2.70 -4.77 7.73
CA ILE A 378 -1.94 -3.70 7.06
C ILE A 378 -0.90 -3.10 8.00
N LEU A 379 -1.25 -2.91 9.28
CA LEU A 379 -0.33 -2.42 10.30
C LEU A 379 0.86 -3.35 10.47
N THR A 380 0.58 -4.64 10.72
CA THR A 380 1.60 -5.62 11.10
C THR A 380 2.50 -5.94 9.92
N THR A 381 1.96 -6.02 8.70
CA THR A 381 2.79 -6.14 7.49
C THR A 381 3.58 -4.85 7.20
N GLY A 382 3.01 -3.68 7.48
CA GLY A 382 3.66 -2.38 7.37
C GLY A 382 4.83 -2.14 8.33
N LEU A 383 5.01 -2.98 9.35
CA LEU A 383 6.20 -2.99 10.20
C LEU A 383 7.44 -3.56 9.51
N PHE A 384 7.22 -4.37 8.47
CA PHE A 384 8.27 -5.15 7.81
C PHE A 384 8.44 -4.81 6.33
N ASP A 385 7.63 -3.90 5.80
CA ASP A 385 7.60 -3.53 4.39
C ASP A 385 6.88 -2.19 4.20
N HIS A 386 7.10 -1.52 3.07
CA HIS A 386 6.63 -0.15 2.82
C HIS A 386 5.52 -0.06 1.76
N TYR A 387 5.20 -1.17 1.08
CA TYR A 387 4.38 -1.19 -0.13
C TYR A 387 2.97 -0.59 0.02
N TRP A 388 2.38 -0.55 1.23
CA TRP A 388 1.05 0.04 1.46
C TRP A 388 0.98 1.54 1.16
N ILE A 389 2.11 2.25 1.19
CA ILE A 389 2.19 3.68 0.89
C ILE A 389 3.09 4.03 -0.30
N THR A 390 3.77 3.03 -0.88
CA THR A 390 4.68 3.24 -2.02
C THR A 390 4.20 2.60 -3.32
N LEU A 391 3.53 1.44 -3.28
CA LEU A 391 3.15 0.69 -4.49
C LEU A 391 1.68 0.89 -4.86
N GLN A 392 1.43 1.21 -6.13
CA GLN A 392 0.11 1.59 -6.66
C GLN A 392 -0.99 0.59 -6.31
N GLN A 393 -0.77 -0.71 -6.55
CA GLN A 393 -1.77 -1.76 -6.32
C GLN A 393 -2.21 -1.80 -4.85
N ASN A 394 -1.25 -1.74 -3.93
CA ASN A 394 -1.49 -1.82 -2.50
C ASN A 394 -2.12 -0.54 -1.96
N ILE A 395 -1.70 0.63 -2.47
CA ILE A 395 -2.32 1.93 -2.15
C ILE A 395 -3.78 1.95 -2.61
N LEU A 396 -4.08 1.49 -3.83
CA LEU A 396 -5.44 1.40 -4.36
C LEU A 396 -6.32 0.46 -3.53
N LEU A 397 -5.82 -0.72 -3.17
CA LEU A 397 -6.56 -1.66 -2.32
C LEU A 397 -6.79 -1.09 -0.93
N TYR A 398 -5.78 -0.47 -0.32
CA TYR A 398 -5.89 0.20 0.97
C TYR A 398 -6.97 1.29 0.93
N THR A 399 -6.92 2.16 -0.09
CA THR A 399 -7.87 3.25 -0.32
C THR A 399 -9.29 2.72 -0.57
N PHE A 400 -9.41 1.63 -1.33
CA PHE A 400 -10.68 0.95 -1.60
C PHE A 400 -11.33 0.46 -0.30
N VAL A 401 -10.57 -0.22 0.56
CA VAL A 401 -11.08 -0.68 1.86
C VAL A 401 -11.46 0.53 2.72
N VAL A 402 -10.61 1.55 2.84
CA VAL A 402 -10.92 2.78 3.62
C VAL A 402 -12.26 3.39 3.19
N GLY A 403 -12.47 3.64 1.89
CA GLY A 403 -13.71 4.24 1.39
C GLY A 403 -14.97 3.41 1.69
N LEU A 404 -14.86 2.08 1.65
CA LEU A 404 -15.97 1.18 1.96
C LEU A 404 -16.20 1.00 3.47
N SER A 405 -15.16 1.05 4.30
CA SER A 405 -15.21 0.86 5.75
C SER A 405 -15.80 2.04 6.51
N LEU A 406 -15.64 3.28 6.01
CA LEU A 406 -16.16 4.48 6.67
C LEU A 406 -17.70 4.48 6.69
N LYS A 407 -18.29 4.60 7.88
CA LYS A 407 -19.76 4.75 8.04
C LYS A 407 -20.17 6.16 7.68
N ARG A 408 -21.31 6.31 6.98
CA ARG A 408 -21.91 7.64 6.79
C ARG A 408 -22.09 8.27 8.17
N PHE A 409 -21.52 9.46 8.39
CA PHE A 409 -21.96 10.30 9.50
C PHE A 409 -23.48 10.45 9.32
N LYS A 410 -24.26 9.93 10.27
CA LYS A 410 -25.64 10.39 10.41
C LYS A 410 -25.50 11.86 10.80
N LEU A 411 -25.84 12.74 9.86
CA LEU A 411 -26.02 14.16 10.14
C LEU A 411 -27.17 14.32 11.13
#